data_AF-A0AAU7C4A5-F1
#
_entry.id   AF-A0AAU7C4A5-F1
#
_cell.length_a   1.000
_cell.length_b   1.000
_cell.length_c   1.000
_cell.angle_alpha   90.00
_cell.angle_beta   90.00
_cell.angle_gamma   90.00
#
_symmetry.space_group_name_H-M   'P 1'
#
loop_
_entity.id
_entity.type
_entity.pdbx_description
1 polymer ?
#
loop_
_entity_poly.entity_id
_entity_poly.type
_entity_poly.pdbx_seq_one_letter_code
_entity_poly.pdbx_strand_id
1 'polypeptide(L)' 'MMQLTDSQVIAIKRKRGELSLSIGDLARQTGVNRWTLSDILSNDHRHVSKATYQNLTNWLIDTYAAGESKTDYETVKGVK' A
#
# COMPACT_ATOMS: atom_id res chain seq x y z
N MET A 1 -14.60 11.53 6.35
CA MET A 1 -14.62 10.19 5.75
C MET A 1 -13.98 10.27 4.36
N MET A 2 -13.34 9.20 3.91
CA MET A 2 -12.82 9.05 2.54
C MET A 2 -13.22 7.67 2.02
N GLN A 3 -13.19 7.49 0.70
CA GLN A 3 -13.55 6.22 0.07
C GLN A 3 -12.36 5.68 -0.71
N LEU A 4 -11.98 4.44 -0.42
CA LEU A 4 -11.03 3.69 -1.25
C LEU A 4 -11.74 3.23 -2.52
N THR A 5 -11.06 3.34 -3.66
CA THR A 5 -11.54 2.72 -4.90
C THR A 5 -11.22 1.23 -4.91
N ASP A 6 -11.94 0.45 -5.71
CA ASP A 6 -11.64 -0.97 -5.88
C ASP A 6 -10.22 -1.20 -6.41
N SER A 7 -9.77 -0.35 -7.32
CA SER A 7 -8.40 -0.39 -7.84
C SER A 7 -7.36 -0.19 -6.73
N GLN A 8 -7.60 0.72 -5.78
CA GLN A 8 -6.71 0.92 -4.63
C GLN A 8 -6.69 -0.33 -3.73
N VAL A 9 -7.85 -0.92 -3.44
CA VAL A 9 -7.93 -2.14 -2.63
C VAL A 9 -7.24 -3.32 -3.33
N ILE A 10 -7.41 -3.47 -4.64
CA ILE A 10 -6.72 -4.49 -5.44
C ILE A 10 -5.20 -4.28 -5.42
N ALA A 11 -4.73 -3.04 -5.59
CA ALA A 11 -3.31 -2.72 -5.53
C ALA A 11 -2.70 -3.09 -4.16
N ILE A 12 -3.39 -2.75 -3.07
CA ILE A 12 -2.97 -3.13 -1.71
C ILE A 12 -2.92 -4.66 -1.56
N LYS A 13 -3.94 -5.38 -2.05
CA LYS A 13 -3.96 -6.86 -2.01
C LYS A 13 -2.78 -7.48 -2.77
N ARG A 14 -2.50 -6.98 -3.98
CA ARG A 14 -1.39 -7.46 -4.82
C ARG A 14 -0.06 -7.21 -4.15
N LYS A 15 0.19 -5.97 -3.71
CA LYS A 15 1.47 -5.61 -3.11
C LYS A 15 1.74 -6.35 -1.81
N ARG A 16 0.69 -6.55 -1.01
CA ARG A 16 0.74 -7.41 0.19
C ARG A 16 1.15 -8.85 -0.16
N GLY A 17 0.59 -9.40 -1.25
CA GLY A 17 0.92 -10.74 -1.75
C GLY A 17 2.35 -10.83 -2.27
N GLU A 18 2.82 -9.85 -3.04
CA GLU A 18 4.19 -9.76 -3.55
C GLU A 18 5.21 -9.75 -2.40
N LEU A 19 4.92 -9.01 -1.34
CA LEU A 19 5.77 -8.90 -0.15
C LEU A 19 5.54 -10.04 0.85
N SER A 20 4.66 -11.01 0.56
CA SER A 20 4.27 -12.12 1.44
C SER A 20 3.85 -11.67 2.86
N LEU A 21 3.19 -10.52 2.97
CA LEU A 21 2.83 -9.93 4.25
C LEU A 21 1.57 -10.56 4.84
N SER A 22 1.62 -10.93 6.12
CA SER A 22 0.42 -11.20 6.89
C SER A 22 -0.37 -9.91 7.13
N ILE A 23 -1.65 -10.02 7.53
CA ILE A 23 -2.44 -8.84 7.93
C ILE A 23 -1.81 -8.14 9.14
N GLY A 24 -1.13 -8.88 10.02
CA GLY A 24 -0.38 -8.31 11.14
C GLY A 24 0.82 -7.49 10.69
N ASP A 25 1.53 -7.93 9.67
CA ASP A 25 2.66 -7.18 9.10
C ASP A 25 2.19 -5.91 8.42
N LEU A 26 1.11 -6.00 7.64
CA LEU A 26 0.50 -4.84 7.00
C LEU A 26 0.01 -3.82 8.03
N ALA A 27 -0.60 -4.28 9.14
CA ALA A 27 -1.02 -3.41 10.24
C ALA A 27 0.16 -2.66 10.87
N ARG A 28 1.28 -3.35 11.09
CA ARG A 28 2.51 -2.73 11.62
C ARG A 28 3.11 -1.70 10.67
N GLN A 29 3.12 -2.00 9.36
CA GLN A 29 3.70 -1.09 8.36
C GLN A 29 2.83 0.14 8.08
N THR A 30 1.51 -0.02 8.10
CA THR A 30 0.56 1.06 7.77
C THR A 30 0.05 1.81 9.01
N GLY A 31 0.27 1.27 10.21
CA GLY A 31 -0.35 1.78 11.43
C GLY A 31 -1.87 1.64 11.48
N VAL A 32 -2.48 0.90 10.54
CA VAL A 32 -3.93 0.65 10.51
C VAL A 32 -4.26 -0.58 11.33
N ASN A 33 -5.39 -0.55 12.07
CA ASN A 33 -5.83 -1.68 12.86
C ASN A 33 -6.05 -2.93 11.98
N ARG A 34 -5.59 -4.09 12.46
CA ARG A 34 -5.72 -5.39 11.81
C ARG A 34 -7.16 -5.71 11.37
N TRP A 35 -8.14 -5.41 12.22
CA TRP A 35 -9.56 -5.64 11.94
C TRP A 35 -10.06 -4.74 10.81
N THR A 36 -9.71 -3.46 10.83
CA THR A 36 -10.04 -2.52 9.76
C THR A 36 -9.43 -2.96 8.43
N LEU A 37 -8.17 -3.42 8.43
CA LEU A 37 -7.54 -3.98 7.24
C LEU A 37 -8.28 -5.23 6.74
N SER A 38 -8.62 -6.16 7.64
CA SER A 38 -9.37 -7.35 7.27
C SER A 38 -10.72 -7.00 6.65
N ASP A 39 -11.41 -6.00 7.20
CA ASP A 39 -12.73 -5.58 6.72
C ASP A 39 -12.67 -4.91 5.35
N ILE A 40 -11.69 -4.01 5.15
CA ILE A 40 -11.41 -3.37 3.84
C ILE A 40 -11.08 -4.42 2.77
N LEU A 41 -10.24 -5.40 3.11
CA LEU A 41 -9.76 -6.38 2.15
C LEU A 41 -10.78 -7.49 1.88
N SER A 42 -11.67 -7.83 2.81
CA SER A 42 -12.57 -8.98 2.66
C SER A 42 -14.03 -8.62 2.39
N ASN A 43 -14.55 -7.54 2.96
CA ASN A 43 -16.00 -7.30 3.06
C ASN A 43 -16.48 -6.07 2.29
N ASP A 44 -15.74 -5.66 1.26
CA ASP A 44 -16.07 -4.50 0.43
C ASP A 44 -16.14 -3.16 1.21
N HIS A 45 -15.53 -3.09 2.40
CA HIS A 45 -15.55 -1.88 3.21
C HIS A 45 -14.65 -0.79 2.58
N ARG A 46 -15.26 0.15 1.85
CA ARG A 46 -14.53 1.24 1.17
C ARG A 46 -14.48 2.54 1.95
N HIS A 47 -15.42 2.78 2.86
CA HIS A 47 -15.49 4.01 3.64
C HIS A 47 -14.54 3.97 4.83
N VAL A 48 -13.52 4.83 4.83
CA VAL A 48 -12.49 4.83 5.86
C VAL A 48 -12.29 6.21 6.44
N SER A 49 -11.62 6.28 7.58
CA SER A 49 -11.16 7.55 8.12
C SER A 49 -10.14 8.20 7.17
N LYS A 50 -10.01 9.53 7.22
CA LYS A 50 -9.00 10.25 6.42
C LYS A 50 -7.58 9.76 6.73
N ALA A 51 -7.30 9.49 8.01
CA ALA A 51 -6.00 8.97 8.44
C ALA A 51 -5.73 7.57 7.86
N THR A 52 -6.72 6.67 7.89
CA THR A 52 -6.61 5.32 7.31
C THR A 52 -6.37 5.39 5.81
N TYR A 53 -7.09 6.27 5.09
CA TYR A 53 -6.88 6.49 3.66
C TYR A 53 -5.43 6.92 3.38
N GLN A 54 -4.96 7.95 4.08
CA GLN A 54 -3.60 8.48 3.91
C GLN A 54 -2.54 7.42 4.20
N ASN A 55 -2.68 6.67 5.30
CA ASN A 55 -1.73 5.63 5.66
C ASN A 55 -1.62 4.53 4.59
N LEU A 56 -2.76 4.09 4.05
CA LEU A 56 -2.79 3.06 3.01
C LEU A 56 -2.24 3.56 1.68
N THR A 57 -2.59 4.78 1.29
CA THR A 57 -2.08 5.40 0.06
C THR A 57 -0.58 5.67 0.15
N ASN A 58 -0.10 6.22 1.27
CA ASN A 58 1.32 6.49 1.49
C ASN A 58 2.11 5.19 1.48
N TRP A 59 1.66 4.16 2.21
CA TRP A 59 2.31 2.86 2.18
C TRP A 59 2.39 2.29 0.76
N LEU A 60 1.31 2.40 -0.02
CA LEU A 60 1.33 1.94 -1.41
C LEU A 60 2.36 2.73 -2.24
N ILE A 61 2.38 4.05 -2.14
CA ILE A 61 3.35 4.91 -2.84
C ILE A 61 4.78 4.55 -2.43
N ASP A 62 5.05 4.43 -1.13
CA ASP A 62 6.36 4.09 -0.58
C ASP A 62 6.84 2.73 -1.10
N THR A 63 5.95 1.74 -1.20
CA THR A 63 6.32 0.42 -1.74
C THR A 63 6.62 0.41 -3.24
N TYR A 64 6.08 1.35 -4.02
CA TYR A 64 6.43 1.52 -5.43
C TYR A 64 7.70 2.36 -5.58
N ALA A 65 7.82 3.48 -4.86
CA ALA A 65 9.00 4.34 -4.88
C ALA A 65 10.27 3.61 -4.37
N ALA A 66 10.13 2.76 -3.35
CA ALA A 66 11.22 1.92 -2.87
C ALA A 66 11.64 0.85 -3.90
N GLY A 67 10.73 0.42 -4.78
CA GLY A 67 11.03 -0.49 -5.90
C GLY A 67 11.78 0.19 -7.04
N GLU A 68 11.61 1.50 -7.23
CA GLU A 68 12.26 2.28 -8.29
C GLU A 68 13.70 2.70 -7.95
N SER A 69 14.10 2.61 -6.68
CA SER A 69 15.39 3.13 -6.20
C SER A 69 16.60 2.20 -6.41
N LYS A 70 16.50 1.15 -7.25
CA LYS A 70 17.65 0.25 -7.51
C LYS A 70 17.91 -0.19 -8.95
N THR A 71 17.18 0.30 -9.97
CA THR A 71 17.48 -0.16 -11.34
C THR A 71 17.64 0.89 -12.44
N ASP A 72 17.25 2.16 -12.27
CA ASP A 72 17.33 3.11 -13.40
C ASP A 72 17.97 4.48 -13.12
N TYR A 73 18.24 4.85 -11.86
CA TYR A 73 18.84 6.16 -11.56
C TYR A 73 20.36 6.23 -11.76
N GLU A 74 21.05 5.08 -11.90
CA GLU A 74 22.47 5.04 -12.26
C GLU A 74 22.70 5.00 -13.79
N THR A 75 21.70 4.64 -14.58
CA THR A 75 21.81 4.56 -16.05
C THR A 75 21.68 5.93 -16.72
N VAL A 76 21.10 6.94 -16.05
CA VAL A 76 20.95 8.30 -16.59
C VAL A 76 22.12 9.25 -16.29
N LYS A 77 23.13 8.81 -15.51
CA LYS A 77 24.37 9.58 -15.27
C LYS A 77 25.60 9.01 -15.96
N GLY A 78 25.42 8.05 -16.88
CA GLY A 78 26.51 7.32 -17.53
C GLY A 78 26.56 7.45 -19.06
N VAL A 79 25.93 8.45 -19.68
CA VAL A 79 26.04 8.68 -21.13
C VAL A 79 26.64 10.06 -21.40
N LYS A 80 27.97 10.03 -21.54
CA LYS A 80 28.90 11.01 -22.14
C LYS A 80 28.80 12.48 -21.74
#